data_AF-A0A4R2JJ27-F1
#
_entry.id   AF-A0A4R2JJ27-F1
#
_cell.length_a   1.000
_cell.length_b   1.000
_cell.length_c   1.000
_cell.angle_alpha   90.00
_cell.angle_beta   90.00
_cell.angle_gamma   90.00
#
_symmetry.space_group_name_H-M   'P 1'
#
loop_
_entity.id
_entity.type
_entity.pdbx_description
1 polymer ?
#
loop_
_entity_poly.entity_id
_entity_poly.type
_entity_poly.pdbx_seq_one_letter_code
_entity_poly.pdbx_strand_id
1 'polypeptide(L)'
;MCQGEGVLRWRQPCPDGVLRDLEHPCPNGCGAEWRYPSAENGQVIAADEDEELPARRRGRADEVNDLGGDFVGRALEAWGFTE
;
A
#
# COMPACT_ATOMS: atom_id res chain seq x y z
N MET A 1 4.71 15.85 8.24
CA MET A 1 5.53 14.62 8.28
C MET A 1 6.34 14.60 9.57
N CYS A 2 6.61 13.42 10.14
CA CYS A 2 7.10 13.17 11.51
C CYS A 2 8.46 13.79 11.95
N GLN A 3 9.03 14.71 11.16
CA GLN A 3 10.29 15.43 11.46
C GLN A 3 11.48 14.54 11.87
N GLY A 4 11.48 13.27 11.45
CA GLY A 4 12.54 12.31 11.78
C GLY A 4 12.36 11.58 13.12
N GLU A 5 11.29 11.83 13.88
CA GLU A 5 11.06 11.17 15.18
C GLU A 5 10.60 9.70 15.05
N GLY A 6 10.28 9.25 13.84
CA GLY A 6 9.81 7.88 13.59
C GLY A 6 8.34 7.64 13.95
N VAL A 7 7.68 8.58 14.62
CA VAL A 7 6.25 8.54 14.95
C VAL A 7 5.57 9.89 14.72
N LEU A 8 4.27 9.87 14.49
CA LEU A 8 3.38 11.04 14.57
C LEU A 8 2.74 11.08 15.95
N ARG A 9 2.81 12.23 16.61
CA ARG A 9 2.22 12.46 17.94
C ARG A 9 1.12 13.49 17.86
N TRP A 10 -0.03 13.20 18.47
CA TRP A 10 -1.13 14.17 18.58
C TRP A 10 -1.96 13.92 19.85
N ARG A 11 -2.77 14.91 20.21
CA ARG A 11 -3.76 14.78 21.29
C ARG A 11 -5.13 14.52 20.70
N GLN A 12 -5.77 13.44 21.14
CA GLN A 12 -7.13 13.09 20.73
C GLN A 12 -8.10 13.33 21.89
N PRO A 13 -9.16 14.13 21.69
CA PRO A 13 -10.26 14.18 22.64
C PRO A 13 -11.02 12.86 22.61
N CYS A 14 -11.24 12.29 23.79
CA CYS A 14 -12.03 11.09 23.94
C CYS A 14 -13.46 11.42 24.44
N PRO A 15 -14.42 10.48 24.30
CA PRO A 15 -15.81 10.71 24.70
C PRO A 15 -16.00 11.07 26.19
N ASP A 16 -15.03 10.74 27.04
CA ASP A 16 -14.97 11.10 28.45
C ASP A 16 -14.48 12.55 28.70
N GLY A 17 -14.17 13.31 27.64
CA GLY A 17 -13.66 14.68 27.71
C GLY A 17 -12.17 14.78 28.03
N VAL A 18 -11.47 13.65 28.17
CA VAL A 18 -10.03 13.63 28.46
C VAL A 18 -9.24 13.66 27.16
N LEU A 19 -8.20 14.49 27.10
CA LEU A 19 -7.22 14.45 26.02
C LEU A 19 -6.21 13.35 26.29
N ARG A 20 -6.05 12.43 25.33
CA ARG A 20 -5.02 11.40 25.38
C ARG A 20 -3.95 11.69 24.33
N ASP A 21 -2.68 11.56 24.73
CA ASP A 21 -1.57 11.58 23.79
C ASP A 21 -1.59 10.24 23.02
N LEU A 22 -1.59 10.32 21.69
CA LEU A 22 -1.55 9.18 20.79
C LEU A 22 -0.28 9.23 19.95
N GLU A 23 0.22 8.04 19.62
CA GLU A 23 1.35 7.85 18.72
C GLU A 23 0.95 6.92 17.58
N HIS A 24 1.42 7.23 16.37
CA HIS A 24 1.30 6.35 15.21
C HIS A 24 2.66 6.25 14.51
N PRO A 25 3.08 5.06 14.04
CA PRO A 25 4.30 4.92 13.25
C PRO A 25 4.33 5.89 12.07
N CYS A 26 5.49 6.49 11.80
CA CYS A 26 5.60 7.44 10.71
C CYS A 26 5.39 6.71 9.37
N PRO A 27 4.43 7.15 8.53
CA PRO A 27 4.12 6.47 7.26
C PRO A 27 5.31 6.45 6.27
N ASN A 28 6.29 7.34 6.46
CA ASN A 28 7.53 7.35 5.68
C ASN A 28 8.58 6.33 6.16
N GLY A 29 8.27 5.48 7.14
CA GLY A 29 9.21 4.47 7.63
C GLY A 29 10.41 5.03 8.39
N CYS A 30 10.31 6.22 8.98
CA CYS A 30 11.39 6.83 9.76
C CYS A 30 11.62 6.16 11.14
N GLY A 31 10.77 5.20 11.54
CA GLY A 31 10.83 4.52 12.83
C GLY A 31 11.79 3.33 12.87
N ALA A 32 12.14 2.89 14.08
CA ALA A 32 13.06 1.77 14.31
C ALA A 32 12.42 0.40 14.07
N GLU A 33 11.11 0.30 14.22
CA GLU A 33 10.38 -0.97 14.18
C GLU A 33 9.34 -1.00 13.06
N TRP A 34 9.29 -2.16 12.38
CA TRP A 34 8.55 -2.47 11.16
C TRP A 34 8.83 -1.54 9.97
N ARG A 35 9.88 -1.87 9.22
CA ARG A 35 10.01 -1.46 7.81
C ARG A 35 9.01 -2.28 7.01
N TYR A 36 7.95 -1.65 6.51
CA TYR A 36 7.25 -2.18 5.34
C TYR A 36 8.32 -2.60 4.32
N PRO A 37 8.29 -3.81 3.73
CA PRO A 37 9.29 -4.19 2.74
C PRO A 37 9.33 -3.08 1.69
N SER A 38 10.50 -2.46 1.50
CA SER A 38 10.74 -1.44 0.48
C SER A 38 10.25 -1.84 -0.92
N ALA A 39 9.97 -3.14 -1.11
CA ALA A 39 9.38 -3.77 -2.27
C ALA A 39 7.98 -3.27 -2.69
N GLU A 40 7.16 -2.64 -1.84
CA GLU A 40 5.86 -2.07 -2.30
C GLU A 40 5.82 -0.55 -2.29
N ASN A 41 6.93 0.11 -1.99
CA ASN A 41 7.02 1.57 -1.93
C ASN A 41 7.22 2.20 -3.32
N GLY A 42 6.51 1.67 -4.32
CA GLY A 42 6.50 2.21 -5.68
C GLY A 42 7.90 2.43 -6.27
N GLN A 43 8.87 1.55 -5.95
CA GLN A 43 10.16 1.53 -6.62
C GLN A 43 9.95 1.08 -8.07
N VAL A 44 9.36 1.96 -8.86
CA VAL A 44 9.50 1.97 -10.30
C VAL A 44 10.97 2.32 -10.48
N ILE A 45 11.79 1.31 -10.83
CA ILE A 45 13.02 1.61 -11.54
C ILE A 45 12.50 2.34 -12.78
N ALA A 46 12.64 3.67 -12.81
CA ALA A 46 12.47 4.41 -14.04
C ALA A 46 13.55 3.84 -14.96
N ALA A 47 13.17 2.90 -15.82
CA ALA A 47 13.98 2.62 -16.98
C ALA A 47 13.94 3.89 -17.81
N ASP A 48 15.12 4.34 -18.24
CA ASP A 48 15.19 5.23 -19.37
C ASP A 48 14.37 4.59 -20.51
N GLU A 49 13.67 5.40 -21.31
CA GLU A 49 12.64 4.95 -22.27
C GLU A 49 13.14 3.88 -23.29
N ASP A 50 14.45 3.67 -23.35
CA ASP A 50 15.15 2.75 -24.24
C ASP A 50 15.72 1.48 -23.56
N GLU A 51 15.59 1.31 -22.24
CA GLU A 51 16.02 0.08 -21.54
C GLU A 51 14.90 -0.96 -21.47
N GLU A 52 15.16 -2.14 -22.03
CA GLU A 52 14.28 -3.31 -21.93
C GLU A 52 14.17 -3.72 -20.45
N LEU A 53 13.12 -3.22 -19.78
CA LEU A 53 12.85 -3.50 -18.37
C LEU A 53 12.86 -5.01 -18.14
N PRO A 54 13.59 -5.51 -17.12
CA PRO A 54 13.55 -6.92 -16.81
C PRO A 54 12.11 -7.30 -16.49
N ALA A 55 11.56 -8.27 -17.23
CA ALA A 55 10.21 -8.75 -17.01
C ALA A 55 10.04 -9.14 -15.53
N ARG A 56 9.13 -8.45 -14.84
CA ARG A 56 8.81 -8.72 -13.44
C ARG A 56 8.46 -10.21 -13.30
N ARG A 57 9.13 -10.92 -12.38
CA ARG A 57 8.80 -12.31 -12.08
C ARG A 57 7.41 -12.37 -11.43
N ARG A 58 6.51 -13.15 -12.03
CA ARG A 58 5.17 -13.40 -11.49
C ARG A 58 5.24 -13.93 -10.05
N GLY A 59 4.44 -13.36 -9.17
CA GLY A 59 4.37 -13.73 -7.75
C GLY A 59 2.93 -13.94 -7.27
N ARG A 60 2.78 -14.23 -5.96
CA ARG A 60 1.47 -14.52 -5.35
C ARG A 60 0.43 -13.40 -5.54
N ALA A 61 0.87 -12.14 -5.62
CA ALA A 61 -0.03 -11.02 -5.89
C ALA A 61 -0.65 -11.11 -7.29
N ASP A 62 0.10 -11.57 -8.29
CA ASP A 62 -0.45 -11.80 -9.64
C ASP A 62 -1.48 -12.92 -9.62
N GLU A 63 -1.18 -14.04 -8.96
CA GLU A 63 -2.10 -15.18 -8.84
C GLU A 63 -3.42 -14.78 -8.16
N VAL A 64 -3.36 -13.96 -7.10
CA VAL A 64 -4.56 -13.47 -6.41
C VAL A 64 -5.33 -12.46 -7.26
N ASN A 65 -4.64 -11.58 -7.98
CA ASN A 65 -5.29 -10.62 -8.87
C ASN A 65 -5.97 -11.31 -10.05
N ASP A 66 -5.37 -12.36 -10.61
CA ASP A 66 -6.00 -13.16 -11.67
C ASP A 66 -7.26 -13.87 -11.14
N LEU A 67 -7.18 -14.47 -9.95
CA LEU A 67 -8.32 -15.12 -9.33
C LEU A 67 -9.47 -14.14 -9.04
N GLY A 68 -9.13 -12.93 -8.56
CA GLY A 68 -10.10 -11.86 -8.33
C GLY A 68 -10.66 -11.30 -9.63
N GLY A 69 -9.83 -11.13 -10.66
CA GLY A 69 -10.20 -10.68 -11.99
C GLY A 69 -11.17 -11.63 -12.67
N ASP A 70 -10.91 -12.94 -12.60
CA ASP A 70 -11.79 -13.99 -13.12
C ASP A 70 -13.18 -13.94 -12.47
N PHE A 71 -13.22 -13.73 -11.15
CA PHE A 71 -14.48 -13.58 -10.43
C PHE A 71 -15.25 -12.34 -10.90
N VAL A 72 -14.57 -11.19 -10.98
CA VAL A 72 -15.18 -9.93 -11.41
C VAL A 72 -15.66 -10.00 -12.85
N GLY A 73 -14.88 -10.58 -13.77
CA GLY A 73 -15.25 -10.77 -15.17
C GLY A 73 -16.55 -11.58 -15.31
N ARG A 74 -16.62 -12.74 -14.64
CA ARG A 74 -17.85 -13.57 -14.64
C ARG A 74 -19.05 -12.87 -14.03
N ALA A 75 -18.84 -12.07 -12.98
CA ALA A 75 -19.90 -11.31 -12.35
C ALA A 75 -20.45 -10.22 -13.29
N LEU A 76 -19.56 -9.51 -13.99
CA LEU A 76 -19.92 -8.49 -14.97
C LEU A 76 -20.68 -9.09 -16.16
N GLU A 77 -20.23 -10.23 -16.69
CA GLU A 77 -20.96 -10.97 -17.73
C GLU A 77 -22.36 -11.38 -17.26
N ALA A 78 -22.48 -11.93 -16.06
CA ALA A 78 -23.77 -12.33 -15.48
C ALA A 78 -24.71 -11.14 -15.26
N TRP A 79 -24.16 -9.94 -15.04
CA TRP A 79 -24.91 -8.68 -14.95
C TRP A 79 -25.18 -8.02 -16.31
N GLY A 80 -24.75 -8.64 -17.42
CA GLY A 80 -25.03 -8.17 -18.77
C GLY A 80 -24.08 -7.08 -19.28
N PHE A 81 -22.93 -6.89 -18.61
CA PHE A 81 -21.84 -6.07 -19.13
C PHE A 81 -20.93 -6.95 -19.98
N THR A 82 -21.09 -6.87 -21.31
CA THR A 82 -20.15 -7.43 -22.29
C THR A 82 -19.35 -6.30 -22.91
N GLU A 83 -18.07 -6.56 -23.22
CA GLU A 83 -17.24 -5.67 -24.05
C GLU A 83 -17.88 -5.35 -25.41
#